data_AF-A0AAV2VUM8-F1
#
_entry.id   AF-A0AAV2VUM8-F1
#
_cell.length_a   1.000
_cell.length_b   1.000
_cell.length_c   1.000
_cell.angle_alpha   90.00
_cell.angle_beta   90.00
_cell.angle_gamma   90.00
#
_symmetry.space_group_name_H-M   'P 1'
#
loop_
_entity.id
_entity.type
_entity.pdbx_description
1 polymer ?
#
loop_
_entity_poly.entity_id
_entity_poly.type
_entity_poly.pdbx_seq_one_letter_code
_entity_poly.pdbx_strand_id
1 'polypeptide(L)'
;MTKIINYLGEDTEISDYLPEHHPANQRCEVVKGVFINPNLRNDFDSTPNEERDDLETEHWYGRPYIVTDDGYSESYSEFVARMTRYNSDYVPESESEFNERKRKLDESWLQAYPTGIRYEVRCLTGGSWDRSSSQGMFPSLKEAIDCATSDIVLYGYM
;
A
#
# COMPACT_ATOMS: atom_id res chain seq x y z
N MET A 1 7.57 21.21 9.22
CA MET A 1 6.45 22.17 9.13
C MET A 1 5.54 21.59 8.07
N THR A 2 4.38 21.10 8.47
CA THR A 2 3.41 20.51 7.56
C THR A 2 3.04 21.49 6.46
N LYS A 3 3.09 21.01 5.22
CA LYS A 3 2.83 21.79 4.01
C LYS A 3 1.39 21.55 3.57
N ILE A 4 0.65 22.61 3.28
CA ILE A 4 -0.70 22.49 2.71
C ILE A 4 -0.58 22.68 1.20
N ILE A 5 -1.11 21.72 0.44
CA ILE A 5 -1.18 21.76 -1.02
C ILE A 5 -2.63 21.68 -1.48
N ASN A 6 -2.91 22.14 -2.70
CA ASN A 6 -4.19 21.85 -3.35
C ASN A 6 -4.06 20.55 -4.13
N TYR A 7 -4.73 19.49 -3.64
CA TYR A 7 -4.71 18.15 -4.22
C TYR A 7 -6.11 17.77 -4.68
N LEU A 8 -6.29 17.56 -5.98
CA LEU A 8 -7.59 17.23 -6.60
C LEU A 8 -8.73 18.22 -6.25
N GLY A 9 -8.40 19.50 -6.04
CA GLY A 9 -9.36 20.54 -5.70
C GLY A 9 -9.63 20.69 -4.20
N GLU A 10 -8.96 19.91 -3.35
CA GLU A 10 -9.09 19.95 -1.90
C GLU A 10 -7.76 20.32 -1.23
N ASP A 11 -7.82 21.13 -0.17
CA ASP A 11 -6.62 21.44 0.62
C ASP A 11 -6.21 20.22 1.44
N THR A 12 -5.03 19.69 1.16
CA THR A 12 -4.48 18.49 1.79
C THR A 12 -3.19 18.83 2.52
N GLU A 13 -3.06 18.32 3.74
CA GLU A 13 -1.86 18.44 4.56
C GLU A 13 -0.87 17.31 4.22
N ILE A 14 0.36 17.70 3.86
CA ILE A 14 1.49 16.78 3.69
C ILE A 14 2.22 16.67 5.02
N SER A 15 2.29 15.45 5.57
CA SER A 15 2.93 15.19 6.86
C SER A 15 4.45 15.36 6.78
N ASP A 16 5.06 15.79 7.89
CA ASP A 16 6.52 15.99 7.97
C ASP A 16 7.29 14.67 7.74
N TYR A 17 8.39 14.74 6.99
CA TYR A 17 9.31 13.61 6.83
C TYR A 17 10.22 13.46 8.06
N LEU A 18 9.74 12.69 9.03
CA LEU A 18 10.42 12.45 10.30
C LEU A 18 11.52 11.37 10.20
N PRO A 19 12.54 11.40 11.09
CA PRO A 19 13.61 10.41 11.11
C PRO A 19 13.16 8.95 11.13
N GLU A 20 12.02 8.63 11.73
CA GLU A 20 11.46 7.27 11.77
C GLU A 20 11.07 6.70 10.40
N HIS A 21 10.93 7.55 9.38
CA HIS A 21 10.66 7.15 8.00
C HIS A 21 11.93 6.95 7.17
N HIS A 22 13.11 7.25 7.74
CA HIS A 22 14.38 7.07 7.05
C HIS A 22 14.72 5.58 6.97
N PRO A 23 15.32 5.10 5.86
CA PRO A 23 15.76 3.70 5.73
C PRO A 23 16.67 3.24 6.88
N ALA A 24 17.54 4.13 7.38
CA ALA A 24 18.47 3.83 8.48
C ALA A 24 17.79 3.62 9.86
N ASN A 25 16.55 4.09 10.02
CA ASN A 25 15.82 4.06 11.29
C ASN A 25 14.64 3.07 11.27
N GLN A 26 14.48 2.32 10.18
CA GLN A 26 13.44 1.30 10.05
C GLN A 26 13.65 0.19 11.08
N ARG A 27 12.55 -0.25 11.69
CA ARG A 27 12.52 -1.38 12.65
C ARG A 27 11.86 -2.63 12.07
N CYS A 28 11.39 -2.55 10.85
CA CYS A 28 10.75 -3.65 10.17
C CYS A 28 11.78 -4.71 9.74
N GLU A 29 11.28 -5.86 9.28
CA GLU A 29 12.15 -6.92 8.79
C GLU A 29 12.82 -6.50 7.47
N VAL A 30 14.11 -6.83 7.33
CA VAL A 30 14.90 -6.57 6.11
C VAL A 30 15.50 -7.87 5.61
N VAL A 31 15.11 -8.27 4.40
CA VAL A 31 15.60 -9.50 3.75
C VAL A 31 16.34 -9.13 2.47
N LYS A 32 17.63 -9.50 2.39
CA LYS A 32 18.51 -9.14 1.26
C LYS A 32 18.48 -7.63 0.91
N GLY A 33 18.33 -6.76 1.91
CA GLY A 33 18.27 -5.31 1.71
C GLY A 33 16.90 -4.75 1.32
N VAL A 34 15.87 -5.60 1.20
CA VAL A 34 14.48 -5.20 0.93
C VAL A 34 13.70 -5.11 2.24
N PHE A 35 13.06 -3.97 2.48
CA PHE A 35 12.22 -3.73 3.66
C PHE A 35 10.85 -4.37 3.51
N ILE A 36 10.35 -5.03 4.55
CA ILE A 36 9.01 -5.62 4.61
C ILE A 36 8.14 -4.75 5.52
N ASN A 37 7.06 -4.17 5.00
CA ASN A 37 6.21 -3.20 5.68
C ASN A 37 7.00 -2.05 6.33
N PRO A 38 7.81 -1.28 5.57
CA PRO A 38 8.50 -0.13 6.12
C PRO A 38 7.52 0.89 6.72
N ASN A 39 7.96 1.59 7.76
CA ASN A 39 7.25 2.71 8.36
C ASN A 39 7.41 3.95 7.47
N LEU A 40 6.57 4.06 6.44
CA LEU A 40 6.49 5.24 5.56
C LEU A 40 5.56 6.29 6.17
N ARG A 41 5.55 7.51 5.61
CA ARG A 41 4.55 8.52 5.98
C ARG A 41 3.14 8.01 5.64
N ASN A 42 2.15 8.42 6.42
CA ASN A 42 0.75 8.01 6.20
C ASN A 42 0.21 8.41 4.82
N ASP A 43 0.71 9.54 4.29
CA ASP A 43 0.38 10.14 3.01
C ASP A 43 1.43 9.86 1.92
N PHE A 44 2.35 8.91 2.15
CA PHE A 44 3.42 8.57 1.19
C PHE A 44 2.87 8.24 -0.21
N ASP A 45 1.79 7.48 -0.29
CA ASP A 45 1.11 7.10 -1.54
C ASP A 45 -0.01 8.07 -1.97
N SER A 46 0.00 9.28 -1.41
CA SER A 46 -0.91 10.39 -1.79
C SER A 46 -0.16 11.73 -1.87
N THR A 47 1.18 11.73 -1.88
CA THR A 47 2.00 12.93 -1.96
C THR A 47 2.52 13.12 -3.40
N PRO A 48 2.17 14.22 -4.09
CA PRO A 48 2.73 14.53 -5.41
C PRO A 48 4.26 14.54 -5.38
N ASN A 49 4.92 13.98 -6.40
CA ASN A 49 6.37 13.84 -6.43
C ASN A 49 7.10 15.18 -6.30
N GLU A 50 6.57 16.24 -6.90
CA GLU A 50 7.11 17.62 -6.83
C GLU A 50 6.95 18.27 -5.44
N GLU A 51 6.08 17.70 -4.61
CA GLU A 51 5.75 18.22 -3.28
C GLU A 51 6.44 17.42 -2.16
N ARG A 52 7.14 16.32 -2.50
CA ARG A 52 7.86 15.47 -1.56
C ARG A 52 9.07 16.19 -0.98
N ASP A 53 9.44 15.79 0.23
CA ASP A 53 10.70 16.19 0.82
C ASP A 53 11.88 15.64 -0.01
N ASP A 54 12.92 16.45 -0.24
CA ASP A 54 14.10 16.05 -1.01
C ASP A 54 14.77 14.81 -0.42
N LEU A 55 14.83 14.71 0.92
CA LEU A 55 15.40 13.54 1.59
C LEU A 55 14.49 12.32 1.46
N GLU A 56 13.17 12.49 1.43
CA GLU A 56 12.26 11.36 1.17
C GLU A 56 12.50 10.80 -0.24
N THR A 57 12.67 11.68 -1.22
CA THR A 57 12.98 11.30 -2.60
C THR A 57 14.33 10.61 -2.67
N GLU A 58 15.39 11.17 -2.06
CA GLU A 58 16.72 10.54 -2.01
C GLU A 58 16.67 9.14 -1.38
N HIS A 59 15.91 8.99 -0.30
CA HIS A 59 15.83 7.74 0.43
C HIS A 59 15.03 6.66 -0.29
N TRP A 60 13.88 7.00 -0.88
CA TRP A 60 12.88 6.02 -1.32
C TRP A 60 12.68 5.94 -2.83
N TYR A 61 13.11 6.93 -3.61
CA TYR A 61 13.03 6.85 -5.07
C TYR A 61 13.90 5.71 -5.60
N GLY A 62 13.31 4.85 -6.43
CA GLY A 62 13.96 3.65 -6.95
C GLY A 62 14.30 2.58 -5.91
N ARG A 63 13.86 2.73 -4.65
CA ARG A 63 14.02 1.72 -3.61
C ARG A 63 12.77 0.84 -3.51
N PRO A 64 12.84 -0.44 -3.92
CA PRO A 64 11.74 -1.35 -3.71
C PRO A 64 11.58 -1.77 -2.24
N TYR A 65 10.33 -1.98 -1.87
CA TYR A 65 9.92 -2.54 -0.58
C TYR A 65 8.72 -3.47 -0.79
N ILE A 66 8.43 -4.29 0.22
CA ILE A 66 7.33 -5.23 0.20
C ILE A 66 6.26 -4.77 1.18
N VAL A 67 4.99 -4.84 0.77
CA VAL A 67 3.83 -4.72 1.65
C VAL A 67 3.13 -6.06 1.71
N THR A 68 2.80 -6.53 2.92
CA THR A 68 2.06 -7.78 3.12
C THR A 68 0.59 -7.53 3.35
N ASP A 69 -0.25 -8.41 2.82
CA ASP A 69 -1.70 -8.40 3.04
C ASP A 69 -2.13 -9.83 3.39
N ASP A 70 -2.83 -10.01 4.51
CA ASP A 70 -3.36 -11.29 4.99
C ASP A 70 -4.81 -11.56 4.56
N GLY A 71 -5.36 -10.66 3.72
CA GLY A 71 -6.68 -10.79 3.15
C GLY A 71 -7.74 -9.98 3.91
N TYR A 72 -8.92 -9.88 3.31
CA TYR A 72 -9.98 -9.04 3.84
C TYR A 72 -10.81 -9.74 4.93
N SER A 73 -10.69 -9.27 6.17
CA SER A 73 -11.53 -9.72 7.28
C SER A 73 -12.51 -8.65 7.74
N GLU A 74 -13.75 -8.74 7.28
CA GLU A 74 -14.90 -7.98 7.81
C GLU A 74 -16.01 -8.94 8.26
N SER A 75 -16.69 -8.60 9.35
CA SER A 75 -17.93 -9.24 9.81
C SER A 75 -19.16 -8.65 9.10
N TYR A 76 -20.28 -9.37 9.08
CA TYR A 76 -21.51 -8.87 8.46
C TYR A 76 -22.00 -7.56 9.09
N SER A 77 -21.86 -7.38 10.41
CA SER A 77 -22.22 -6.13 11.09
C SER A 77 -21.36 -4.95 10.66
N GLU A 78 -20.06 -5.15 10.48
CA GLU A 78 -19.15 -4.11 9.99
C GLU A 78 -19.43 -3.75 8.54
N PHE A 79 -19.74 -4.75 7.70
CA PHE A 79 -20.19 -4.57 6.33
C PHE A 79 -21.43 -3.68 6.26
N VAL A 80 -22.47 -4.01 7.02
CA VAL A 80 -23.70 -3.22 7.07
C VAL A 80 -23.41 -1.80 7.54
N ALA A 81 -22.65 -1.64 8.62
CA ALA A 81 -22.29 -0.33 9.16
C ALA A 81 -21.53 0.54 8.13
N ARG A 82 -20.57 -0.05 7.42
CA ARG A 82 -19.79 0.63 6.36
C ARG A 82 -20.67 1.04 5.19
N MET A 83 -21.52 0.14 4.69
CA MET A 83 -22.31 0.38 3.49
C MET A 83 -23.46 1.38 3.73
N THR A 84 -24.01 1.41 4.94
CA THR A 84 -25.13 2.33 5.30
C THR A 84 -24.64 3.69 5.78
N ARG A 85 -23.35 3.86 6.07
CA ARG A 85 -22.77 5.11 6.62
C ARG A 85 -23.06 6.35 5.79
N TYR A 86 -23.00 6.24 4.46
CA TYR A 86 -23.13 7.38 3.54
C TYR A 86 -24.39 7.32 2.68
N ASN A 87 -25.10 6.20 2.71
CA ASN A 87 -26.31 6.00 1.93
C ASN A 87 -27.32 5.23 2.78
N SER A 88 -28.24 5.95 3.41
CA SER A 88 -29.29 5.38 4.24
C SER A 88 -30.28 4.51 3.46
N ASP A 89 -30.38 4.71 2.15
CA ASP A 89 -31.29 3.98 1.27
C ASP A 89 -30.65 2.70 0.71
N TYR A 90 -29.36 2.48 1.00
CA TYR A 90 -28.69 1.23 0.67
C TYR A 90 -29.32 0.08 1.45
N VAL A 91 -29.81 -0.92 0.73
CA VAL A 91 -30.29 -2.18 1.31
C VAL A 91 -29.14 -3.18 1.23
N PRO A 92 -28.52 -3.57 2.36
CA PRO A 92 -27.48 -4.58 2.36
C PRO A 92 -28.01 -5.93 1.87
N GLU A 93 -27.13 -6.70 1.24
CA GLU A 93 -27.38 -8.12 1.01
C GLU A 93 -27.65 -8.83 2.35
N SER A 94 -28.32 -9.99 2.31
CA SER A 94 -28.56 -10.77 3.52
C SER A 94 -27.25 -11.33 4.10
N GLU A 95 -27.25 -11.65 5.39
CA GLU A 95 -26.10 -12.26 6.06
C GLU A 95 -25.64 -13.57 5.38
N SER A 96 -26.59 -14.36 4.86
CA SER A 96 -26.27 -15.59 4.14
C SER A 96 -25.56 -15.31 2.81
N GLU A 97 -25.99 -14.29 2.06
CA GLU A 97 -25.36 -13.90 0.79
C GLU A 97 -23.96 -13.33 1.04
N PHE A 98 -23.82 -12.50 2.08
CA PHE A 98 -22.53 -11.99 2.53
C PHE A 98 -21.55 -13.11 2.87
N ASN A 99 -21.98 -14.08 3.68
CA ASN A 99 -21.13 -15.19 4.11
C ASN A 99 -20.73 -16.09 2.93
N GLU A 100 -21.63 -16.34 1.98
CA GLU A 100 -21.32 -17.11 0.77
C GLU A 100 -20.31 -16.37 -0.13
N ARG A 101 -20.50 -15.06 -0.32
CA ARG A 101 -19.57 -14.20 -1.07
C ARG A 101 -18.20 -14.16 -0.39
N LYS A 102 -18.16 -13.99 0.93
CA LYS A 102 -16.94 -14.00 1.73
C LYS A 102 -16.20 -15.33 1.58
N ARG A 103 -16.89 -16.46 1.71
CA ARG A 103 -16.27 -17.79 1.52
C ARG A 103 -15.61 -17.92 0.14
N LYS A 104 -16.26 -17.49 -0.93
CA LYS A 104 -15.68 -17.53 -2.28
C LYS A 104 -14.46 -16.62 -2.42
N LEU A 105 -14.48 -15.45 -1.78
CA LEU A 105 -13.34 -14.53 -1.75
C LEU A 105 -12.17 -15.17 -0.99
N ASP A 106 -12.43 -15.79 0.16
CA ASP A 106 -11.41 -16.48 0.96
C ASP A 106 -10.81 -17.68 0.20
N GLU A 107 -11.64 -18.48 -0.48
CA GLU A 107 -11.19 -19.59 -1.34
C GLU A 107 -10.32 -19.09 -2.50
N SER A 108 -10.77 -18.04 -3.20
CA SER A 108 -9.99 -17.41 -4.27
C SER A 108 -8.69 -16.80 -3.75
N TRP A 109 -8.70 -16.21 -2.54
CA TRP A 109 -7.52 -15.64 -1.91
C TRP A 109 -6.49 -16.72 -1.60
N LEU A 110 -6.90 -17.81 -0.95
CA LEU A 110 -6.02 -18.93 -0.62
C LEU A 110 -5.55 -19.68 -1.87
N GLN A 111 -6.34 -19.69 -2.95
CA GLN A 111 -5.90 -20.22 -4.23
C GLN A 111 -4.76 -19.39 -4.83
N ALA A 112 -4.85 -18.06 -4.76
CA ALA A 112 -3.81 -17.16 -5.25
C ALA A 112 -2.60 -17.07 -4.30
N TYR A 113 -2.84 -17.14 -2.98
CA TYR A 113 -1.87 -16.94 -1.91
C TYR A 113 -2.00 -18.08 -0.89
N PRO A 114 -1.39 -19.26 -1.14
CA PRO A 114 -1.62 -20.47 -0.34
C PRO A 114 -1.21 -20.38 1.14
N THR A 115 -0.36 -19.43 1.50
CA THR A 115 0.03 -19.15 2.89
C THR A 115 -0.95 -18.21 3.61
N GLY A 116 -1.95 -17.70 2.90
CA GLY A 116 -2.83 -16.62 3.35
C GLY A 116 -2.23 -15.22 3.19
N ILE A 117 -0.94 -15.11 2.86
CA ILE A 117 -0.24 -13.82 2.76
C ILE A 117 0.11 -13.51 1.31
N ARG A 118 -0.36 -12.36 0.84
CA ARG A 118 0.10 -11.73 -0.41
C ARG A 118 1.29 -10.81 -0.10
N TYR A 119 2.34 -10.91 -0.92
CA TYR A 119 3.50 -10.02 -0.88
C TYR A 119 3.47 -9.11 -2.10
N GLU A 120 3.13 -7.84 -1.95
CA GLU A 120 3.18 -6.85 -3.02
C GLU A 120 4.51 -6.11 -3.02
N VAL A 121 5.23 -6.13 -4.14
CA VAL A 121 6.44 -5.32 -4.32
C VAL A 121 6.02 -3.94 -4.81
N ARG A 122 6.47 -2.91 -4.10
CA ARG A 122 6.19 -1.50 -4.37
C ARG A 122 7.50 -0.75 -4.58
N CYS A 123 7.48 0.26 -5.44
CA CYS A 123 8.63 1.16 -5.61
C CYS A 123 8.16 2.55 -6.02
N LEU A 124 8.76 3.61 -5.45
CA LEU A 124 8.56 4.96 -5.95
C LEU A 124 9.39 5.14 -7.23
N THR A 125 8.75 4.94 -8.38
CA THR A 125 9.41 4.94 -9.70
C THR A 125 9.21 6.24 -10.48
N GLY A 126 8.30 7.10 -10.02
CA GLY A 126 7.78 8.20 -10.83
C GLY A 126 6.86 7.73 -11.96
N GLY A 127 6.34 6.51 -11.94
CA GLY A 127 5.31 6.09 -12.92
C GLY A 127 3.94 6.72 -12.66
N SER A 128 3.64 7.00 -11.38
CA SER A 128 2.51 7.81 -10.94
C SER A 128 3.02 9.14 -10.38
N TRP A 129 2.19 10.16 -10.49
CA TRP A 129 2.55 11.51 -10.07
C TRP A 129 2.53 11.72 -8.55
N ASP A 130 1.87 10.83 -7.80
CA ASP A 130 1.54 10.98 -6.37
C ASP A 130 1.82 9.75 -5.50
N ARG A 131 2.25 8.63 -6.08
CA ARG A 131 2.35 7.34 -5.36
C ARG A 131 3.40 6.39 -5.92
N SER A 132 3.76 5.40 -5.10
CA SER A 132 4.53 4.24 -5.53
C SER A 132 3.78 3.44 -6.61
N SER A 133 4.53 2.68 -7.40
CA SER A 133 3.99 1.77 -8.41
C SER A 133 4.13 0.33 -7.95
N SER A 134 3.08 -0.48 -8.19
CA SER A 134 3.12 -1.92 -8.00
C SER A 134 4.06 -2.55 -9.02
N GLN A 135 5.00 -3.37 -8.57
CA GLN A 135 5.90 -4.15 -9.43
C GLN A 135 5.41 -5.61 -9.58
N GLY A 136 4.43 -6.01 -8.77
CA GLY A 136 3.86 -7.35 -8.78
C GLY A 136 3.34 -7.78 -7.41
N MET A 137 2.49 -8.81 -7.41
CA MET A 137 1.94 -9.45 -6.22
C MET A 137 2.31 -10.93 -6.25
N PHE A 138 2.84 -11.44 -5.15
CA PHE A 138 3.45 -12.76 -5.10
C PHE A 138 2.89 -13.61 -3.94
N PRO A 139 2.74 -14.93 -4.12
CA PRO A 139 2.35 -15.88 -3.07
C PRO A 139 3.46 -16.24 -2.10
N SER A 140 4.70 -15.79 -2.34
CA SER A 140 5.81 -16.08 -1.45
C SER A 140 6.76 -14.90 -1.30
N LEU A 141 7.34 -14.78 -0.10
CA LEU A 141 8.38 -13.78 0.18
C LEU A 141 9.57 -13.94 -0.76
N LYS A 142 9.97 -15.18 -1.09
CA LYS A 142 11.09 -15.43 -1.98
C LYS A 142 10.88 -14.80 -3.36
N GLU A 143 9.72 -15.02 -3.98
CA GLU A 143 9.41 -14.47 -5.30
C GLU A 143 9.34 -12.94 -5.27
N ALA A 144 8.76 -12.37 -4.21
CA ALA A 144 8.73 -10.92 -4.02
C ALA A 144 10.15 -10.34 -3.89
N ILE A 145 11.06 -11.00 -3.16
CA ILE A 145 12.47 -10.59 -3.05
C ILE A 145 13.21 -10.72 -4.38
N ASP A 146 12.99 -11.81 -5.12
CA ASP A 146 13.61 -12.00 -6.43
C ASP A 146 13.15 -10.91 -7.41
N CYS A 147 11.88 -10.48 -7.35
CA CYS A 147 11.37 -9.33 -8.10
C CYS A 147 11.98 -8.00 -7.62
N ALA A 148 11.99 -7.74 -6.31
CA ALA A 148 12.51 -6.49 -5.74
C ALA A 148 14.03 -6.30 -5.93
N THR A 149 14.78 -7.37 -6.24
CA THR A 149 16.22 -7.30 -6.49
C THR A 149 16.57 -7.34 -7.98
N SER A 150 15.55 -7.40 -8.85
CA SER A 150 15.70 -7.27 -10.30
C SER A 150 15.70 -5.80 -10.74
N ASP A 151 15.96 -5.54 -12.02
CA ASP A 151 15.97 -4.17 -12.56
C ASP A 151 14.55 -3.57 -12.55
N ILE A 152 14.38 -2.48 -11.79
CA ILE A 152 13.14 -1.71 -11.74
C ILE A 152 13.23 -0.55 -12.73
N VAL A 153 12.18 -0.39 -13.54
CA VAL A 153 12.07 0.72 -14.48
C VAL A 153 11.72 2.00 -13.71
N LEU A 154 12.58 3.01 -13.83
CA LEU A 154 12.35 4.35 -13.31
C LEU A 154 11.93 5.27 -14.46
N TYR A 155 10.91 6.09 -14.22
CA TYR A 155 10.33 6.92 -15.27
C TYR A 155 10.94 8.31 -15.38
N GLY A 156 11.90 8.64 -14.50
CA GLY A 156 12.57 9.94 -14.48
C GLY A 156 11.59 11.06 -14.17
N TYR A 157 11.63 11.58 -12.96
CA TYR A 157 10.98 12.85 -12.65
C TYR A 157 12.06 13.94 -12.70
N MET A 158 11.89 14.90 -13.62
CA MET A 158 12.62 16.18 -13.66
C MET A 158 11.65 17.29 -13.28
#